data_AF-A0A120DCQ7-F1
#
_entry.id   AF-A0A120DCQ7-F1
#
_cell.length_a   1.000
_cell.length_b   1.000
_cell.length_c   1.000
_cell.angle_alpha   90.00
_cell.angle_beta   90.00
_cell.angle_gamma   90.00
#
_symmetry.space_group_name_H-M   'P 1'
#
loop_
_entity.id
_entity.type
_entity.pdbx_description
1 polymer ?
#
loop_
_entity_poly.entity_id
_entity_poly.type
_entity_poly.pdbx_seq_one_letter_code
_entity_poly.pdbx_strand_id
1 'polypeptide(L)'
;MHRALFELLLDIPLDKITGAMVAERAGVGYSTYFRHYTDVSALVLDAVEILTDALAQAMMPALMRLDGAGAARAFIEAVNARRREVSALTRVGNALRAELRHQVVDRLASSPDPNATRLPRRLAIRIAVASTVELLDWWLNEEPDRSTGEISELLSSLILQPLMIRD
;
A
#
# COMPACT_ATOMS: atom_id res chain seq x y z
N MET A 1 -10.72 -4.42 -13.74
CA MET A 1 -11.09 -5.35 -12.66
C MET A 1 -10.68 -4.81 -11.28
N HIS A 2 -9.51 -4.22 -11.10
CA HIS A 2 -9.10 -3.66 -9.78
C HIS A 2 -10.06 -2.62 -9.20
N ARG A 3 -10.52 -1.65 -9.99
CA ARG A 3 -11.52 -0.67 -9.54
C ARG A 3 -12.78 -1.35 -9.00
N ALA A 4 -13.31 -2.33 -9.73
CA ALA A 4 -14.48 -3.09 -9.31
C ALA A 4 -14.24 -3.88 -8.01
N LEU A 5 -13.04 -4.45 -7.85
CA LEU A 5 -12.64 -5.09 -6.58
C LEU A 5 -12.65 -4.09 -5.42
N PHE A 6 -12.04 -2.91 -5.58
CA PHE A 6 -12.00 -1.90 -4.51
C PHE A 6 -13.41 -1.41 -4.14
N GLU A 7 -14.27 -1.18 -5.12
CA GLU A 7 -15.68 -0.82 -4.88
C GLU A 7 -16.39 -1.93 -4.08
N LEU A 8 -16.22 -3.20 -4.46
CA LEU A 8 -16.82 -4.34 -3.73
C LEU A 8 -16.26 -4.49 -2.31
N LEU A 9 -14.96 -4.26 -2.10
CA LEU A 9 -14.34 -4.31 -0.78
C LEU A 9 -14.85 -3.23 0.18
N LEU A 10 -15.26 -2.08 -0.35
CA LEU A 10 -15.92 -1.03 0.44
C LEU A 10 -17.35 -1.44 0.83
N ASP A 11 -18.03 -2.20 -0.03
CA ASP A 11 -19.43 -2.61 0.17
C ASP A 11 -19.57 -3.85 1.07
N ILE A 12 -18.75 -4.88 0.87
CA ILE A 12 -18.91 -6.20 1.49
C ILE A 12 -17.57 -6.84 1.90
N PRO A 13 -17.57 -7.78 2.87
CA PRO A 13 -16.38 -8.52 3.25
C PRO A 13 -15.78 -9.34 2.10
N LEU A 14 -14.45 -9.45 2.07
CA LEU A 14 -13.71 -10.16 1.01
C LEU A 14 -14.16 -11.61 0.82
N ASP A 15 -14.49 -12.33 1.89
CA ASP A 15 -14.94 -13.74 1.82
C ASP A 15 -16.31 -13.92 1.12
N LYS A 16 -17.04 -12.82 0.90
CA LYS A 16 -18.30 -12.78 0.14
C LYS A 16 -18.11 -12.32 -1.31
N ILE A 17 -16.93 -11.81 -1.67
CA ILE A 17 -16.64 -11.37 -3.04
C ILE A 17 -16.30 -12.59 -3.89
N THR A 18 -16.94 -12.70 -5.05
CA THR A 18 -16.65 -13.76 -6.03
C THR A 18 -16.11 -13.18 -7.34
N GLY A 19 -15.40 -14.00 -8.13
CA GLY A 19 -14.94 -13.59 -9.46
C GLY A 19 -16.08 -13.16 -10.39
N ALA A 20 -17.26 -13.76 -10.27
CA ALA A 20 -18.46 -13.37 -11.01
C ALA A 20 -18.89 -11.94 -10.69
N MET A 21 -18.94 -11.58 -9.39
CA MET A 21 -19.31 -10.24 -8.95
C MET A 21 -18.33 -9.18 -9.44
N VAL A 22 -17.03 -9.50 -9.42
CA VAL A 22 -15.99 -8.62 -9.96
C VAL A 22 -16.16 -8.45 -11.47
N ALA A 23 -16.38 -9.54 -12.21
CA ALA A 23 -16.55 -9.51 -13.66
C ALA A 23 -17.78 -8.66 -14.05
N GLU A 24 -18.90 -8.89 -13.37
CA GLU A 24 -20.14 -8.12 -13.54
C GLU A 24 -19.93 -6.64 -13.27
N ARG A 25 -19.37 -6.28 -12.09
CA ARG A 25 -19.11 -4.89 -11.72
C ARG A 25 -18.11 -4.20 -12.66
N ALA A 26 -17.16 -4.95 -13.21
CA ALA A 26 -16.17 -4.44 -14.17
C ALA A 26 -16.69 -4.37 -15.62
N GLY A 27 -17.90 -4.87 -15.91
CA GLY A 27 -18.44 -4.93 -17.26
C GLY A 27 -17.65 -5.86 -18.20
N VAL A 28 -17.02 -6.91 -17.67
CA VAL A 28 -16.25 -7.89 -18.44
C VAL A 28 -16.88 -9.27 -18.37
N GLY A 29 -16.65 -10.10 -19.39
CA GLY A 29 -17.13 -11.48 -19.39
C GLY A 29 -16.48 -12.32 -18.28
N TYR A 30 -17.25 -13.28 -17.74
CA TYR A 30 -16.76 -14.24 -16.74
C TYR A 30 -15.48 -14.96 -17.18
N SER A 31 -15.41 -15.38 -18.45
CA SER A 31 -14.23 -16.02 -19.03
C SER A 31 -13.00 -15.11 -19.07
N THR A 32 -13.18 -13.80 -19.20
CA THR A 32 -12.09 -12.82 -19.15
C THR A 32 -11.47 -12.79 -17.76
N TYR A 33 -12.28 -12.79 -16.70
CA TYR A 33 -11.76 -12.83 -15.32
C TYR A 33 -10.89 -14.07 -15.07
N PHE A 34 -11.41 -15.27 -15.35
CA PHE A 34 -10.70 -16.52 -15.08
C PHE A 34 -9.47 -16.76 -15.98
N ARG A 35 -9.35 -16.01 -17.08
CA ARG A 35 -8.12 -16.00 -17.88
C ARG A 35 -6.98 -15.28 -17.17
N HIS A 36 -7.29 -14.28 -16.34
CA HIS A 36 -6.29 -13.44 -15.67
C HIS A 36 -6.08 -13.83 -14.21
N TYR A 37 -7.11 -14.31 -13.51
CA TYR A 37 -7.06 -14.57 -12.07
C TYR A 37 -7.68 -15.91 -11.73
N THR A 38 -6.97 -16.70 -10.93
CA THR A 38 -7.46 -17.99 -10.42
C THR A 38 -8.57 -17.81 -9.39
N ASP A 39 -8.50 -16.74 -8.60
CA ASP A 39 -9.45 -16.38 -7.56
C ASP A 39 -9.36 -14.88 -7.22
N VAL A 40 -10.21 -14.43 -6.29
CA VAL A 40 -10.26 -13.02 -5.86
C VAL A 40 -9.01 -12.61 -5.11
N SER A 41 -8.37 -13.53 -4.39
CA SER A 41 -7.12 -13.23 -3.67
C SER A 41 -6.00 -12.90 -4.66
N ALA A 42 -5.87 -13.65 -5.76
CA ALA A 42 -4.92 -13.34 -6.83
C ALA A 42 -5.13 -11.94 -7.43
N LEU A 43 -6.40 -11.53 -7.61
CA LEU A 43 -6.72 -10.16 -8.03
C LEU A 43 -6.35 -9.11 -6.97
N VAL A 44 -6.55 -9.40 -5.68
CA VAL A 44 -6.15 -8.49 -4.59
C VAL A 44 -4.63 -8.30 -4.56
N LEU A 45 -3.86 -9.37 -4.71
CA LEU A 45 -2.39 -9.32 -4.77
C LEU A 45 -1.93 -8.40 -5.91
N ASP A 46 -2.46 -8.62 -7.12
CA ASP A 46 -2.17 -7.80 -8.32
C ASP A 46 -2.59 -6.33 -8.14
N ALA A 47 -3.76 -6.09 -7.54
CA ALA A 47 -4.22 -4.73 -7.23
C ALA A 47 -3.27 -4.00 -6.27
N VAL A 48 -2.77 -4.70 -5.26
CA VAL A 48 -1.85 -4.13 -4.26
C VAL A 48 -0.48 -3.89 -4.87
N GLU A 49 0.01 -4.78 -5.73
CA GLU A 49 1.24 -4.56 -6.49
C GLU A 49 1.18 -3.25 -7.28
N ILE A 50 0.15 -3.08 -8.11
CA ILE A 50 -0.02 -1.86 -8.92
C ILE A 50 -0.17 -0.61 -8.05
N LEU A 51 -0.91 -0.70 -6.95
CA LEU A 51 -1.11 0.43 -6.04
C LEU A 51 0.21 0.82 -5.36
N THR A 52 0.93 -0.15 -4.81
CA THR A 52 2.18 0.08 -4.07
C THR A 52 3.28 0.59 -4.98
N ASP A 53 3.36 0.11 -6.22
CA ASP A 53 4.28 0.64 -7.23
C ASP A 53 3.96 2.11 -7.55
N ALA A 54 2.68 2.46 -7.73
CA ALA A 54 2.29 3.85 -7.97
C ALA A 54 2.62 4.76 -6.79
N LEU A 55 2.41 4.31 -5.55
CA LEU A 55 2.76 5.05 -4.34
C LEU A 55 4.29 5.22 -4.21
N ALA A 56 5.06 4.17 -4.49
CA ALA A 56 6.52 4.23 -4.49
C ALA A 56 7.05 5.21 -5.55
N GLN A 57 6.48 5.18 -6.77
CA GLN A 57 6.85 6.11 -7.85
C GLN A 57 6.60 7.57 -7.49
N ALA A 58 5.55 7.87 -6.72
CA ALA A 58 5.29 9.24 -6.24
C ALA A 58 6.42 9.77 -5.34
N MET A 59 7.06 8.89 -4.56
CA MET A 59 8.17 9.26 -3.66
C MET A 59 9.49 9.50 -4.39
N MET A 60 9.70 8.82 -5.52
CA MET A 60 11.01 8.75 -6.20
C MET A 60 11.67 10.11 -6.47
N PRO A 61 10.96 11.14 -7.01
CA PRO A 61 11.58 12.44 -7.27
C PRO A 61 12.17 13.09 -6.02
N ALA A 62 11.49 12.98 -4.87
CA ALA A 62 11.96 13.57 -3.61
C ALA A 62 13.11 12.74 -3.00
N LEU A 63 13.02 11.41 -3.05
CA LEU A 63 14.10 10.53 -2.61
C LEU A 63 15.41 10.75 -3.39
N MET A 64 15.33 10.99 -4.70
CA MET A 64 16.50 11.33 -5.53
C MET A 64 17.17 12.65 -5.12
N ARG A 65 16.42 13.57 -4.49
CA ARG A 65 16.95 14.83 -3.94
C ARG A 65 17.36 14.71 -2.47
N LEU A 66 17.31 13.50 -1.89
CA LEU A 66 17.52 13.25 -0.45
C LEU A 66 16.56 14.08 0.43
N ASP A 67 15.37 14.39 -0.09
CA ASP A 67 14.34 15.16 0.58
C ASP A 67 13.32 14.20 1.22
N GLY A 68 13.62 13.73 2.44
CA GLY A 68 12.77 12.80 3.17
C GLY A 68 11.38 13.38 3.50
N ALA A 69 11.32 14.68 3.83
CA ALA A 69 10.05 15.34 4.12
C ALA A 69 9.18 15.50 2.86
N GLY A 70 9.80 15.85 1.72
CA GLY A 70 9.14 15.85 0.42
C GLY A 70 8.67 14.47 -0.01
N ALA A 71 9.42 13.41 0.30
CA ALA A 71 9.01 12.03 0.02
C ALA A 71 7.79 11.62 0.84
N ALA A 72 7.75 11.98 2.14
CA ALA A 72 6.58 11.76 2.98
C ALA A 72 5.34 12.49 2.45
N ARG A 73 5.49 13.77 2.07
CA ARG A 73 4.40 14.57 1.48
C ARG A 73 3.88 13.94 0.19
N ALA A 74 4.77 13.61 -0.74
CA ALA A 74 4.38 12.99 -2.01
C ALA A 74 3.67 11.64 -1.81
N PHE A 75 4.11 10.83 -0.84
CA PHE A 75 3.47 9.58 -0.49
C PHE A 75 2.03 9.80 0.02
N ILE A 76 1.85 10.68 1.01
CA ILE A 76 0.52 10.94 1.60
C ILE A 76 -0.42 11.61 0.60
N GLU A 77 0.07 12.49 -0.27
CA GLU A 77 -0.71 13.06 -1.37
C GLU A 77 -1.17 11.98 -2.36
N ALA A 78 -0.28 11.04 -2.72
CA ALA A 78 -0.62 9.92 -3.60
C ALA A 78 -1.63 8.96 -2.94
N VAL A 79 -1.50 8.69 -1.63
CA VAL A 79 -2.50 7.95 -0.85
C VAL A 79 -3.82 8.68 -0.86
N ASN A 80 -3.84 10.00 -0.62
CA ASN A 80 -5.06 10.79 -0.59
C ASN A 80 -5.78 10.82 -1.95
N ALA A 81 -5.02 10.92 -3.05
CA ALA A 81 -5.56 10.84 -4.40
C ALA A 81 -6.23 9.48 -4.69
N ARG A 82 -5.78 8.42 -3.99
CA ARG A 82 -6.29 7.04 -4.10
C ARG A 82 -6.99 6.59 -2.82
N ARG A 83 -7.52 7.51 -2.02
CA ARG A 83 -8.00 7.25 -0.65
C ARG A 83 -8.97 6.07 -0.59
N ARG A 84 -9.92 5.98 -1.54
CA ARG A 84 -10.89 4.88 -1.60
C ARG A 84 -10.25 3.51 -1.81
N GLU A 85 -9.23 3.43 -2.65
CA GLU A 85 -8.51 2.18 -2.96
C GLU A 85 -7.73 1.71 -1.74
N VAL A 86 -7.05 2.64 -1.06
CA VAL A 86 -6.29 2.36 0.16
C VAL A 86 -7.23 1.98 1.31
N SER A 87 -8.35 2.68 1.49
CA SER A 87 -9.39 2.33 2.47
C SER A 87 -10.08 0.99 2.16
N ALA A 88 -10.17 0.57 0.90
CA ALA A 88 -10.67 -0.76 0.58
C ALA A 88 -9.73 -1.86 1.10
N LEU A 89 -8.42 -1.61 1.06
CA LEU A 89 -7.41 -2.56 1.55
C LEU A 89 -7.33 -2.62 3.08
N THR A 90 -7.74 -1.57 3.80
CA THR A 90 -7.89 -1.63 5.27
C THR A 90 -9.07 -2.51 5.72
N ARG A 91 -9.81 -3.12 4.79
CA ARG A 91 -10.95 -4.01 5.08
C ARG A 91 -10.67 -5.48 4.79
N VAL A 92 -9.54 -5.81 4.15
CA VAL A 92 -9.18 -7.22 3.87
C VAL A 92 -8.79 -7.96 5.14
N GLY A 93 -9.02 -9.28 5.22
CA GLY A 93 -8.73 -10.04 6.45
C GLY A 93 -7.26 -10.01 6.87
N ASN A 94 -6.98 -10.19 8.16
CA ASN A 94 -5.64 -10.08 8.75
C ASN A 94 -4.59 -10.98 8.09
N ALA A 95 -4.96 -12.21 7.72
CA ALA A 95 -4.03 -13.12 7.04
C ALA A 95 -3.58 -12.57 5.67
N LEU A 96 -4.51 -12.05 4.87
CA LEU A 96 -4.19 -11.46 3.58
C LEU A 96 -3.43 -10.14 3.75
N ARG A 97 -3.77 -9.30 4.75
CA ARG A 97 -2.96 -8.12 5.09
C ARG A 97 -1.51 -8.46 5.40
N ALA A 98 -1.29 -9.53 6.17
CA ALA A 98 0.06 -9.99 6.50
C ALA A 98 0.84 -10.43 5.25
N GLU A 99 0.18 -11.18 4.36
CA GLU A 99 0.76 -11.61 3.09
C GLU A 99 1.11 -10.42 2.18
N LEU A 100 0.18 -9.48 1.99
CA LEU A 100 0.40 -8.26 1.22
C LEU A 100 1.59 -7.46 1.74
N ARG A 101 1.68 -7.31 3.07
CA ARG A 101 2.82 -6.65 3.71
C ARG A 101 4.13 -7.39 3.43
N HIS A 102 4.14 -8.73 3.49
CA HIS A 102 5.34 -9.52 3.17
C HIS A 102 5.79 -9.29 1.73
N GLN A 103 4.87 -9.31 0.77
CA GLN A 103 5.20 -9.07 -0.64
C GLN A 103 5.78 -7.68 -0.88
N VAL A 104 5.20 -6.65 -0.24
CA VAL A 104 5.75 -5.27 -0.33
C VAL A 104 7.16 -5.21 0.27
N VAL A 105 7.39 -5.83 1.43
CA VAL A 105 8.72 -5.89 2.04
C VAL A 105 9.71 -6.61 1.15
N ASP A 106 9.36 -7.77 0.59
CA ASP A 106 10.21 -8.53 -0.30
C ASP A 106 10.58 -7.75 -1.56
N ARG A 107 9.59 -7.08 -2.19
CA ARG A 107 9.81 -6.22 -3.35
C ARG A 107 10.78 -5.08 -3.03
N LEU A 108 10.54 -4.33 -1.95
CA LEU A 108 11.42 -3.22 -1.54
C LEU A 108 12.82 -3.70 -1.10
N ALA A 109 12.91 -4.90 -0.52
CA ALA A 109 14.17 -5.50 -0.08
C ALA A 109 15.00 -6.10 -1.22
N SER A 110 14.41 -6.34 -2.39
CA SER A 110 15.06 -7.04 -3.53
C SER A 110 16.21 -6.26 -4.18
N SER A 111 16.29 -4.93 -4.01
CA SER A 111 17.41 -4.14 -4.51
C SER A 111 18.68 -4.38 -3.70
N PRO A 112 19.86 -4.55 -4.34
CA PRO A 112 21.14 -4.70 -3.65
C PRO A 112 21.38 -3.56 -2.67
N ASP A 113 21.84 -3.88 -1.46
CA ASP A 113 22.28 -2.90 -0.48
C ASP A 113 23.77 -2.59 -0.68
N PRO A 114 24.14 -1.39 -1.18
CA PRO A 114 25.55 -1.03 -1.35
C PRO A 114 26.23 -0.72 -0.01
N ASN A 115 25.45 -0.46 1.05
CA ASN A 115 25.92 0.04 2.33
C ASN A 115 25.32 -0.80 3.45
N ALA A 116 25.86 -2.02 3.62
CA ALA A 116 25.61 -2.87 4.77
C ALA A 116 25.97 -2.13 6.07
N THR A 117 25.03 -1.33 6.56
CA THR A 117 25.09 -0.62 7.82
C THR A 117 24.61 -1.54 8.95
N ARG A 118 24.77 -1.06 10.19
CA ARG A 118 24.53 -1.74 11.48
C ARG A 118 23.14 -2.37 11.64
N LEU A 119 22.15 -1.95 10.84
CA LEU A 119 20.77 -2.44 10.88
C LEU A 119 20.48 -3.27 9.62
N PRO A 120 19.98 -4.51 9.73
CA PRO A 120 19.64 -5.30 8.54
C PRO A 120 18.59 -4.55 7.72
N ARG A 121 18.93 -4.12 6.50
CA ARG A 121 18.03 -3.34 5.61
C ARG A 121 16.63 -3.93 5.50
N ARG A 122 16.52 -5.26 5.42
CA ARG A 122 15.24 -5.98 5.40
C ARG A 122 14.40 -5.74 6.66
N LEU A 123 15.01 -5.65 7.84
CA LEU A 123 14.32 -5.32 9.08
C LEU A 123 13.83 -3.87 9.09
N ALA A 124 14.67 -2.92 8.65
CA ALA A 124 14.29 -1.51 8.53
C ALA A 124 13.08 -1.32 7.61
N ILE A 125 13.09 -1.96 6.43
CA ILE A 125 11.97 -1.96 5.48
C ILE A 125 10.72 -2.60 6.11
N ARG A 126 10.87 -3.73 6.80
CA ARG A 126 9.75 -4.40 7.46
C ARG A 126 9.08 -3.51 8.49
N ILE A 127 9.86 -2.80 9.32
CA ILE A 127 9.34 -1.85 10.30
C ILE A 127 8.66 -0.68 9.58
N ALA A 128 9.32 -0.08 8.58
CA ALA A 128 8.76 1.04 7.81
C ALA A 128 7.39 0.71 7.21
N VAL A 129 7.28 -0.43 6.52
CA VAL A 129 6.03 -0.84 5.88
C VAL A 129 4.96 -1.12 6.94
N ALA A 130 5.30 -1.82 8.03
CA ALA A 130 4.34 -2.10 9.09
C ALA A 130 3.81 -0.81 9.75
N SER A 131 4.70 0.12 10.10
CA SER A 131 4.35 1.41 10.69
C SER A 131 3.53 2.29 9.74
N THR A 132 3.86 2.29 8.44
CA THR A 132 3.09 3.03 7.44
C THR A 132 1.69 2.45 7.28
N VAL A 133 1.55 1.11 7.22
CA VAL A 133 0.21 0.47 7.15
C VAL A 133 -0.62 0.83 8.37
N GLU A 134 -0.03 0.80 9.57
CA GLU A 134 -0.72 1.18 10.81
C GLU A 134 -1.14 2.66 10.80
N LEU A 135 -0.24 3.57 10.41
CA LEU A 135 -0.54 5.00 10.29
C LEU A 135 -1.70 5.26 9.31
N LEU A 136 -1.71 4.57 8.17
CA LEU A 136 -2.77 4.69 7.18
C LEU A 136 -4.08 4.09 7.69
N ASP A 137 -4.06 2.96 8.38
CA ASP A 137 -5.27 2.37 8.96
C ASP A 137 -5.91 3.32 9.97
N TRP A 138 -5.12 3.86 10.89
CA TRP A 138 -5.57 4.85 11.87
C TRP A 138 -6.11 6.13 11.19
N TRP A 139 -5.37 6.72 10.25
CA TRP A 139 -5.82 7.94 9.55
C TRP A 139 -7.10 7.72 8.75
N LEU A 140 -7.25 6.57 8.09
CA LEU A 140 -8.37 6.33 7.19
C LEU A 140 -9.64 5.91 7.93
N ASN A 141 -9.52 5.26 9.08
CA ASN A 141 -10.67 4.69 9.81
C ASN A 141 -11.02 5.45 11.09
N GLU A 142 -10.05 6.03 11.80
CA GLU A 142 -10.28 6.70 13.10
C GLU A 142 -10.25 8.22 12.99
N GLU A 143 -9.33 8.77 12.20
CA GLU A 143 -9.10 10.23 12.12
C GLU A 143 -9.20 10.77 10.67
N PRO A 144 -10.31 10.51 9.95
CA PRO A 144 -10.40 10.75 8.52
C PRO A 144 -10.32 12.23 8.10
N ASP A 145 -10.63 13.14 9.02
CA ASP A 145 -10.66 14.59 8.78
C ASP A 145 -9.28 15.25 8.94
N ARG A 146 -8.26 14.52 9.40
CA ARG A 146 -6.88 15.04 9.50
C ARG A 146 -6.32 15.37 8.13
N SER A 147 -5.62 16.50 8.06
CA SER A 147 -5.05 17.01 6.83
C SER A 147 -3.89 16.14 6.33
N THR A 148 -3.68 16.12 5.01
CA THR A 148 -2.52 15.44 4.42
C THR A 148 -1.20 16.00 4.94
N GLY A 149 -1.14 17.28 5.29
CA GLY A 149 0.03 17.91 5.90
C GLY A 149 0.42 17.28 7.22
N GLU A 150 -0.52 17.17 8.16
CA GLU A 150 -0.31 16.56 9.48
C GLU A 150 0.14 15.11 9.36
N ILE A 151 -0.50 14.32 8.49
CA ILE A 151 -0.15 12.90 8.32
C ILE A 151 1.23 12.75 7.66
N SER A 152 1.60 13.65 6.76
CA SER A 152 2.95 13.67 6.17
C SER A 152 4.02 13.94 7.21
N GLU A 153 3.75 14.85 8.16
CA GLU A 153 4.63 15.15 9.28
C GLU A 153 4.77 13.95 10.23
N LEU A 154 3.68 13.25 10.53
CA LEU A 154 3.70 12.01 11.32
C LEU A 154 4.52 10.91 10.61
N LEU A 155 4.29 10.68 9.32
CA LEU A 155 5.06 9.72 8.52
C LEU A 155 6.57 10.06 8.53
N SER A 156 6.90 11.34 8.32
CA SER A 156 8.29 11.79 8.31
C SER A 156 8.96 11.61 9.67
N SER A 157 8.35 12.10 10.74
CA SER A 157 8.94 12.12 12.09
C SER A 157 8.98 10.76 12.77
N LEU A 158 7.92 9.95 12.62
CA LEU A 158 7.81 8.67 13.32
C LEU A 158 8.45 7.51 12.56
N ILE A 159 8.54 7.59 11.23
CA ILE A 159 8.89 6.44 10.39
C ILE A 159 10.13 6.72 9.55
N LEU A 160 10.13 7.77 8.72
CA LEU A 160 11.23 7.98 7.76
C LEU A 160 12.51 8.48 8.42
N GLN A 161 12.43 9.51 9.27
CA GLN A 161 13.59 10.10 9.93
C GLN A 161 14.38 9.10 10.77
N PRO A 162 13.78 8.31 11.69
CA PRO A 162 14.51 7.33 12.50
C PRO A 162 15.27 6.29 11.68
N LEU A 163 14.76 5.96 10.50
CA LEU A 163 15.39 4.99 9.58
C LEU A 163 16.45 5.62 8.67
N MET A 164 16.49 6.96 8.58
CA MET A 164 17.43 7.74 7.76
C MET A 164 18.65 8.23 8.55
N ILE A 165 18.66 8.15 9.89
CA ILE A 165 19.80 8.58 10.71
C ILE A 165 21.04 7.77 10.32
N ARG A 166 21.94 8.43 9.58
CA ARG A 166 23.35 8.09 9.46
C ARG A 166 24.07 8.94 10.49
N ASP A 167 24.67 8.31 11.48
CA ASP A 167 25.62 8.98 12.40
C ASP A 167 26.84 9.48 11.62
#